data_AF-A0A7C3I135-F1
#
_entry.id   AF-A0A7C3I135-F1
#
_cell.length_a   1.000
_cell.length_b   1.000
_cell.length_c   1.000
_cell.angle_alpha   90.00
_cell.angle_beta   90.00
_cell.angle_gamma   90.00
#
_symmetry.space_group_name_H-M   'P 1'
#
loop_
_entity.id
_entity.type
_entity.pdbx_description
1 polymer ?
#
loop_
_entity_poly.entity_id
_entity_poly.type
_entity_poly.pdbx_seq_one_letter_code
_entity_poly.pdbx_strand_id
1 'polypeptide(L)'
;MFSPDCSIETDLELMIPETYISNITERLKIYRQISECDNAEKTDALQKQLKDRFGKIPEQTLPLFDIGPLRQLARQNGMERLLLKNGKMTATFITDREHAFYQSSRFSRILNWIMVKKKGVNLKDTGGKLQMTIDHIKTVNEATDLLLDMMVE
;
A
#
# COMPACT_ATOMS: atom_id res chain seq x y z
N MET A 1 -15.98 -6.49 -2.12
CA MET A 1 -14.51 -6.34 -2.03
C MET A 1 -13.97 -6.73 -3.39
N PHE A 2 -13.28 -5.83 -4.09
CA PHE A 2 -12.81 -6.06 -5.47
C PHE A 2 -11.35 -6.54 -5.41
N SER A 3 -11.08 -7.74 -5.95
CA SER A 3 -9.81 -8.49 -5.86
C SER A 3 -9.47 -9.12 -4.49
N PRO A 4 -9.15 -10.44 -4.43
CA PRO A 4 -8.70 -11.10 -3.22
C PRO A 4 -7.25 -10.73 -2.84
N ASP A 5 -6.39 -10.35 -3.79
CA ASP A 5 -4.99 -10.04 -3.50
C ASP A 5 -4.47 -8.82 -4.26
N CYS A 6 -3.80 -7.93 -3.52
CA CYS A 6 -3.04 -6.81 -4.06
C CYS A 6 -1.59 -7.01 -3.63
N SER A 7 -0.67 -7.06 -4.58
CA SER A 7 0.76 -7.12 -4.31
C SER A 7 1.34 -5.71 -4.19
N ILE A 8 2.28 -5.53 -3.26
CA ILE A 8 3.03 -4.29 -3.09
C ILE A 8 4.51 -4.61 -3.28
N GLU A 9 5.11 -3.96 -4.26
CA GLU A 9 6.55 -4.01 -4.51
C GLU A 9 7.13 -2.63 -4.27
N THR A 10 8.28 -2.56 -3.59
CA THR A 10 8.89 -1.28 -3.21
C THR A 10 10.41 -1.35 -3.21
N ASP A 11 11.06 -0.25 -3.63
CA ASP A 11 12.51 -0.03 -3.45
C ASP A 11 12.85 0.77 -2.18
N LEU A 12 11.84 1.10 -1.38
CA LEU A 12 12.02 1.73 -0.08
C LEU A 12 12.74 0.78 0.88
N GLU A 13 13.63 1.34 1.71
CA GLU A 13 14.38 0.60 2.72
C GLU A 13 13.48 0.20 3.90
N LEU A 14 12.65 -0.84 3.67
CA LEU A 14 11.71 -1.37 4.64
C LEU A 14 12.21 -2.71 5.17
N MET A 15 12.75 -2.72 6.38
CA MET A 15 13.21 -3.97 6.99
C MET A 15 13.34 -3.85 8.50
N ILE A 16 13.14 -4.97 9.18
CA ILE A 16 13.55 -5.15 10.58
C ILE A 16 15.07 -5.41 10.57
N PRO A 17 15.91 -4.50 11.08
CA PRO A 17 17.35 -4.72 11.08
C PRO A 17 17.76 -5.81 12.07
N GLU A 18 18.85 -6.51 11.76
CA GLU A 18 19.40 -7.54 12.66
C GLU A 18 19.89 -6.96 13.99
N THR A 19 20.25 -5.68 14.00
CA THR A 19 20.62 -4.94 15.21
C THR A 19 19.44 -4.70 16.15
N TYR A 20 18.21 -4.78 15.66
CA TYR A 20 17.00 -4.65 16.47
C TYR A 20 16.44 -6.02 16.88
N ILE A 21 16.36 -6.96 15.93
CA ILE A 21 15.97 -8.34 16.21
C ILE A 21 16.99 -9.27 15.53
N SER A 22 17.93 -9.79 16.32
CA SER A 22 19.02 -10.64 15.84
C SER A 22 18.57 -12.05 15.47
N ASN A 23 17.57 -12.59 16.18
CA ASN A 23 17.05 -13.93 15.91
C ASN A 23 16.16 -13.94 14.64
N ILE A 24 16.59 -14.68 13.62
CA ILE A 24 15.88 -14.77 12.34
C ILE A 24 14.45 -15.33 12.46
N THR A 25 14.24 -16.33 13.31
CA THR A 25 12.91 -16.93 13.54
C THR A 25 11.95 -15.92 14.16
N GLU A 26 12.44 -15.11 15.11
CA GLU A 26 11.64 -14.03 15.68
C GLU A 26 11.33 -12.95 14.67
N ARG A 27 12.33 -12.53 13.91
CA ARG A 27 12.17 -11.52 12.86
C ARG A 27 11.13 -11.95 11.83
N LEU A 28 11.17 -13.20 11.37
CA LEU A 28 10.17 -13.79 10.48
C LEU A 28 8.77 -13.85 11.11
N LYS A 29 8.68 -14.15 12.42
CA LYS A 29 7.42 -14.09 13.16
C LYS A 29 6.86 -12.66 13.17
N ILE A 30 7.69 -11.64 13.46
CA ILE A 30 7.26 -10.24 13.44
C ILE A 30 6.79 -9.83 12.03
N TYR A 31 7.50 -10.22 10.97
CA TYR A 31 7.04 -9.94 9.60
C TYR A 31 5.65 -10.52 9.32
N ARG A 32 5.36 -11.74 9.78
CA ARG A 32 4.03 -12.35 9.65
C ARG A 32 2.98 -11.56 10.45
N GLN A 33 3.28 -11.22 11.70
CA GLN A 33 2.37 -10.44 12.54
C GLN A 33 2.07 -9.05 11.94
N ILE A 34 3.07 -8.37 11.38
CA ILE A 34 2.87 -7.11 10.65
C ILE A 34 1.93 -7.32 9.47
N SER A 35 2.11 -8.40 8.70
CA SER A 35 1.25 -8.68 7.54
C SER A 35 -0.22 -8.95 7.88
N GLU A 36 -0.47 -9.40 9.12
CA GLU A 36 -1.78 -9.70 9.70
C GLU A 36 -2.42 -8.48 10.40
N CYS A 37 -1.68 -7.37 10.55
CA CYS A 37 -2.22 -6.12 11.07
C CYS A 37 -3.13 -5.48 10.02
N ASP A 38 -4.44 -5.59 10.25
CA ASP A 38 -5.50 -5.11 9.35
C ASP A 38 -6.24 -3.88 9.90
N ASN A 39 -5.82 -3.37 11.06
CA ASN A 39 -6.40 -2.20 11.69
C ASN A 39 -5.39 -1.52 12.64
N ALA A 40 -5.70 -0.27 13.01
CA ALA A 40 -4.84 0.55 13.87
C ALA A 40 -4.61 -0.08 15.25
N GLU A 41 -5.63 -0.70 15.86
CA GLU A 41 -5.52 -1.29 17.19
C GLU A 41 -4.52 -2.46 17.23
N LYS A 42 -4.57 -3.36 16.23
CA LYS A 42 -3.60 -4.45 16.09
C LYS A 42 -2.19 -3.93 15.85
N THR A 43 -2.05 -2.90 15.01
CA THR A 43 -0.77 -2.23 14.77
C THR A 43 -0.20 -1.64 16.05
N ASP A 44 -1.00 -0.90 16.81
CA ASP A 44 -0.59 -0.26 18.06
C ASP A 44 -0.19 -1.29 19.12
N ALA A 45 -0.97 -2.38 19.24
CA ALA A 45 -0.67 -3.48 20.15
C ALA A 45 0.67 -4.14 19.80
N LEU A 46 0.92 -4.41 18.51
CA LEU A 46 2.18 -4.99 18.05
C LEU A 46 3.36 -4.03 18.25
N GLN A 47 3.19 -2.75 17.93
CA GLN A 47 4.22 -1.74 18.18
C GLN A 47 4.56 -1.62 19.66
N LYS A 48 3.56 -1.66 20.54
CA LYS A 48 3.78 -1.66 21.99
C LYS A 48 4.55 -2.91 22.44
N GLN A 49 4.14 -4.09 21.99
CA GLN A 49 4.84 -5.35 22.29
C GLN A 49 6.31 -5.29 21.84
N LEU A 50 6.58 -4.74 20.65
CA LEU A 50 7.94 -4.60 20.14
C LEU A 50 8.74 -3.60 20.97
N LYS A 51 8.13 -2.47 21.36
CA LYS A 51 8.78 -1.48 22.22
C LYS A 51 9.14 -2.04 23.59
N ASP A 52 8.21 -2.76 24.21
CA ASP A 52 8.41 -3.36 25.53
C ASP A 52 9.52 -4.43 25.52
N ARG A 53 9.69 -5.12 24.39
CA ARG A 53 10.62 -6.26 24.27
C ARG A 53 12.00 -5.91 23.68
N PHE A 54 12.03 -5.00 22.72
CA PHE A 54 13.22 -4.70 21.91
C PHE A 54 13.63 -3.22 21.97
N GLY A 55 12.84 -2.36 22.62
CA GLY A 55 13.11 -0.93 22.75
C GLY A 55 12.62 -0.12 21.56
N LYS A 56 13.29 1.00 21.26
CA LYS A 56 12.84 1.93 20.20
C LYS A 56 12.80 1.22 18.84
N ILE A 57 11.63 1.23 18.20
CA ILE A 57 11.46 0.71 16.83
C ILE A 57 12.31 1.54 15.85
N PRO A 58 13.16 0.91 15.03
CA PRO A 58 13.97 1.60 14.01
C PRO A 58 13.10 2.29 12.95
N GLU A 59 13.59 3.40 12.40
CA GLU A 59 12.85 4.18 11.39
C GLU A 59 12.52 3.35 10.14
N GLN A 60 13.46 2.55 9.65
CA GLN A 60 13.26 1.59 8.55
C GLN A 60 12.24 0.47 8.84
N THR A 61 11.89 0.23 10.11
CA THR A 61 10.87 -0.75 10.50
C THR A 61 9.47 -0.14 10.54
N LEU A 62 9.36 1.17 10.82
CA LEU A 62 8.07 1.84 11.01
C LEU A 62 7.13 1.75 9.79
N PRO A 63 7.58 1.99 8.55
CA PRO A 63 6.67 1.94 7.41
C PRO A 63 6.18 0.52 7.07
N LEU A 64 6.79 -0.53 7.64
CA LEU A 64 6.28 -1.90 7.47
C LEU A 64 4.86 -2.05 8.02
N PHE A 65 4.51 -1.31 9.09
CA PHE A 65 3.16 -1.32 9.67
C PHE A 65 2.12 -0.70 8.74
N ASP A 66 2.54 0.17 7.82
CA ASP A 66 1.64 0.88 6.90
C ASP A 66 1.37 0.09 5.61
N ILE A 67 2.12 -0.98 5.35
CA ILE A 67 1.94 -1.85 4.17
C ILE A 67 0.58 -2.56 4.18
N GLY A 68 0.14 -3.03 5.36
CA GLY A 68 -1.17 -3.68 5.53
C GLY A 68 -2.33 -2.75 5.16
N PRO A 69 -2.45 -1.58 5.82
CA PRO A 69 -3.42 -0.55 5.48
C PRO A 69 -3.36 -0.09 4.02
N LEU A 70 -2.16 0.17 3.48
CA LEU A 70 -1.99 0.56 2.07
C LEU A 70 -2.55 -0.51 1.12
N ARG A 71 -2.25 -1.79 1.38
CA ARG A 71 -2.77 -2.92 0.59
C ARG A 71 -4.30 -3.01 0.67
N GLN A 72 -4.88 -2.76 1.83
CA GLN A 72 -6.33 -2.77 1.99
C GLN A 72 -6.98 -1.64 1.18
N LEU A 73 -6.42 -0.43 1.23
CA LEU A 73 -6.90 0.71 0.44
C LEU A 73 -6.76 0.44 -1.06
N ALA A 74 -5.66 -0.15 -1.49
CA ALA A 74 -5.45 -0.54 -2.88
C ALA A 74 -6.55 -1.50 -3.38
N ARG A 75 -6.86 -2.54 -2.60
CA ARG A 75 -7.97 -3.48 -2.89
C ARG A 75 -9.32 -2.77 -2.97
N GLN A 76 -9.60 -1.86 -2.03
CA GLN A 76 -10.85 -1.10 -2.03
C GLN A 76 -11.00 -0.20 -3.28
N ASN A 77 -9.88 0.24 -3.86
CA ASN A 77 -9.82 1.02 -5.08
C ASN A 77 -9.64 0.16 -6.35
N GLY A 78 -9.82 -1.17 -6.27
CA GLY A 78 -9.76 -2.07 -7.42
C GLY A 78 -8.37 -2.23 -8.01
N MET A 79 -7.32 -2.08 -7.18
CA MET A 79 -5.93 -2.26 -7.58
C MET A 79 -5.45 -3.66 -7.19
N GLU A 80 -4.82 -4.36 -8.14
CA GLU A 80 -4.22 -5.69 -7.95
C GLU A 80 -2.71 -5.61 -7.70
N ARG A 81 -2.08 -4.48 -8.01
CA ARG A 81 -0.64 -4.27 -7.77
C ARG A 81 -0.32 -2.80 -7.52
N LEU A 82 0.54 -2.54 -6.54
CA LEU A 82 1.25 -1.28 -6.35
C LEU A 82 2.75 -1.50 -6.53
N LEU A 83 3.39 -0.61 -7.28
CA LEU A 83 4.84 -0.51 -7.39
C LEU A 83 5.28 0.87 -6.91
N LEU A 84 6.01 0.92 -5.79
CA LEU A 84 6.66 2.13 -5.27
C LEU A 84 8.14 2.08 -5.68
N LYS A 85 8.51 2.88 -6.68
CA LYS A 85 9.88 2.83 -7.21
C LYS A 85 10.34 4.16 -7.75
N ASN A 86 11.59 4.54 -7.50
CA ASN A 86 12.20 5.76 -8.01
C ASN A 86 11.38 7.03 -7.70
N GLY A 87 10.77 7.09 -6.51
CA GLY A 87 9.93 8.22 -6.11
C GLY A 87 8.60 8.30 -6.87
N LYS A 88 8.10 7.18 -7.41
CA LYS A 88 6.82 7.07 -8.11
C LYS A 88 5.99 5.94 -7.54
N MET A 89 4.66 6.10 -7.57
CA MET A 89 3.73 5.01 -7.39
C MET A 89 3.10 4.63 -8.73
N THR A 90 3.14 3.35 -9.08
CA THR A 90 2.36 2.80 -10.19
C THR A 90 1.35 1.79 -9.66
N ALA A 91 0.07 2.11 -9.79
CA ALA A 91 -1.04 1.22 -9.48
C ALA A 91 -1.52 0.51 -10.75
N THR A 92 -1.63 -0.81 -10.71
CA THR A 92 -2.30 -1.61 -11.75
C THR A 92 -3.68 -1.99 -11.25
N PHE A 93 -4.71 -1.61 -12.00
CA PHE A 93 -6.09 -1.98 -11.71
C PHE A 93 -6.36 -3.43 -12.13
N ILE A 94 -7.46 -3.99 -11.62
CA ILE A 94 -7.91 -5.35 -11.94
C ILE A 94 -7.81 -5.62 -13.44
N THR A 95 -7.03 -6.64 -13.81
CA THR A 95 -6.75 -6.99 -15.21
C THR A 95 -7.96 -7.54 -15.95
N ASP A 96 -8.88 -8.20 -15.25
CA ASP A 96 -10.17 -8.63 -15.79
C ASP A 96 -11.07 -7.41 -16.09
N ARG A 97 -11.21 -7.06 -17.36
CA ARG A 97 -12.01 -5.92 -17.83
C ARG A 97 -13.51 -6.12 -17.73
N GLU A 98 -13.97 -7.36 -17.60
CA GLU A 98 -15.39 -7.67 -17.41
C GLU A 98 -15.77 -7.62 -15.91
N HIS A 99 -14.78 -7.48 -15.04
CA HIS A 99 -15.00 -7.40 -13.61
C HIS A 99 -15.90 -6.21 -13.22
N ALA A 100 -16.86 -6.47 -12.31
CA ALA A 100 -17.87 -5.50 -11.87
C ALA A 100 -17.30 -4.19 -11.30
N PHE A 101 -16.01 -4.16 -10.94
CA PHE A 101 -15.29 -2.93 -10.57
C PHE A 101 -15.42 -1.84 -11.63
N TYR A 102 -15.29 -2.16 -12.92
CA TYR A 102 -15.32 -1.18 -14.01
C TYR A 102 -16.70 -0.55 -14.23
N GLN A 103 -17.77 -1.20 -13.73
CA GLN A 103 -19.14 -0.68 -13.75
C GLN A 103 -19.52 0.02 -12.43
N SER A 104 -18.62 0.04 -11.46
CA SER A 104 -18.91 0.55 -10.12
C SER A 104 -18.77 2.08 -10.02
N SER A 105 -19.53 2.67 -9.10
CA SER A 105 -19.36 4.09 -8.73
C SER A 105 -17.97 4.40 -8.17
N ARG A 106 -17.26 3.39 -7.63
CA ARG A 106 -15.87 3.55 -7.18
C ARG A 106 -14.94 3.86 -8.34
N PHE A 107 -15.04 3.12 -9.45
CA PHE A 107 -14.21 3.35 -10.62
C PHE A 107 -14.50 4.72 -11.26
N SER A 108 -15.79 5.08 -11.40
CA SER A 108 -16.17 6.41 -11.91
C SER A 108 -15.60 7.55 -11.06
N ARG A 109 -15.59 7.39 -9.72
CA ARG A 109 -14.98 8.37 -8.81
C ARG A 109 -13.47 8.46 -8.98
N ILE A 110 -12.77 7.34 -9.11
CA ILE A 110 -11.33 7.33 -9.36
C ILE A 110 -11.00 8.05 -10.67
N LEU A 111 -11.74 7.80 -11.75
CA LEU A 111 -11.57 8.51 -13.01
C LEU A 111 -11.79 10.02 -12.85
N ASN A 112 -12.82 10.44 -12.14
CA ASN A 112 -13.08 11.85 -11.86
C ASN A 112 -11.93 12.49 -11.06
N TRP A 113 -11.45 11.81 -10.02
CA TRP A 113 -10.32 12.27 -9.21
C TRP A 113 -9.05 12.47 -10.06
N ILE A 114 -8.74 11.51 -10.96
CA ILE A 114 -7.61 11.62 -11.90
C ILE A 114 -7.78 12.83 -12.83
N MET A 115 -8.99 13.05 -13.35
CA MET A 115 -9.29 14.17 -14.25
C MET A 115 -9.18 15.54 -13.57
N VAL A 116 -9.51 15.63 -12.27
CA VAL A 116 -9.41 16.86 -11.47
C VAL A 116 -7.95 17.15 -11.09
N LYS A 117 -7.20 16.13 -10.63
CA LYS A 117 -5.82 16.33 -10.15
C LYS A 117 -4.82 16.60 -11.26
N LYS A 118 -5.05 16.09 -12.50
CA LYS A 118 -4.34 16.23 -13.81
C LYS A 118 -2.81 16.45 -13.84
N LYS A 119 -2.23 17.31 -13.01
CA LYS A 119 -0.79 17.45 -12.81
C LYS A 119 -0.25 16.31 -11.94
N GLY A 120 0.71 15.56 -12.49
CA GLY A 120 1.43 14.51 -11.75
C GLY A 120 0.76 13.14 -11.71
N VAL A 121 -0.41 12.98 -12.34
CA VAL A 121 -1.12 11.69 -12.47
C VAL A 121 -1.24 11.32 -13.95
N ASN A 122 -0.74 10.15 -14.31
CA ASN A 122 -0.81 9.61 -15.67
C ASN A 122 -1.59 8.30 -15.68
N LEU A 123 -2.63 8.21 -16.50
CA LEU A 123 -3.39 6.97 -16.70
C LEU A 123 -3.03 6.41 -18.08
N LYS A 124 -2.61 5.15 -18.12
CA LYS A 124 -2.32 4.40 -19.35
C LYS A 124 -3.16 3.14 -19.41
N ASP A 125 -3.64 2.86 -20.61
CA ASP A 125 -4.26 1.59 -20.94
C ASP A 125 -3.44 0.95 -22.05
N THR A 126 -2.69 -0.11 -21.75
CA THR A 126 -1.85 -0.79 -22.75
C THR A 126 -1.94 -2.30 -22.57
N GLY A 127 -2.29 -3.01 -23.64
CA GLY A 127 -2.33 -4.47 -23.67
C GLY A 127 -3.27 -5.08 -22.64
N GLY A 128 -4.42 -4.45 -22.40
CA GLY A 128 -5.41 -4.92 -21.43
C GLY A 128 -5.12 -4.54 -19.98
N LYS A 129 -3.99 -3.88 -19.69
CA LYS A 129 -3.63 -3.40 -18.34
C LYS A 129 -3.89 -1.92 -18.18
N LEU A 130 -4.80 -1.57 -17.27
CA LEU A 130 -5.03 -0.19 -16.87
C LEU A 130 -4.07 0.14 -15.73
N GLN A 131 -3.23 1.16 -15.91
CA GLN A 131 -2.21 1.56 -14.96
C GLN A 131 -2.27 3.06 -14.71
N MET A 132 -2.17 3.44 -13.44
CA MET A 132 -2.05 4.82 -13.00
C MET A 132 -0.68 5.03 -12.38
N THR A 133 0.07 6.02 -12.87
CA THR A 133 1.37 6.43 -12.33
C THR A 133 1.26 7.82 -11.72
N ILE A 134 1.76 7.97 -10.49
CA ILE A 134 1.89 9.23 -9.78
C ILE A 134 3.36 9.47 -9.45
N ASP A 135 3.85 10.66 -9.77
CA ASP A 135 5.20 11.10 -9.41
C ASP A 135 5.26 11.65 -7.97
N HIS A 136 6.48 11.74 -7.42
CA HIS A 136 6.74 12.30 -6.09
C HIS A 136 6.16 11.51 -4.91
N ILE A 137 6.05 10.18 -5.04
CA ILE A 137 5.69 9.28 -3.94
C ILE A 137 6.97 8.60 -3.44
N LYS A 138 7.48 9.03 -2.29
CA LYS A 138 8.75 8.60 -1.68
C LYS A 138 8.55 7.77 -0.42
N THR A 139 7.34 7.70 0.11
CA THR A 139 7.04 6.98 1.36
C THR A 139 5.76 6.17 1.23
N VAL A 140 5.60 5.18 2.11
CA VAL A 140 4.36 4.40 2.22
C VAL A 140 3.20 5.30 2.65
N ASN A 141 3.43 6.26 3.55
CA ASN A 141 2.42 7.19 4.03
C ASN A 141 1.90 8.11 2.92
N GLU A 142 2.78 8.67 2.07
CA GLU A 142 2.34 9.46 0.91
C GLU A 142 1.48 8.64 -0.07
N ALA A 143 1.82 7.36 -0.26
CA ALA A 143 0.99 6.45 -1.07
C ALA A 143 -0.38 6.21 -0.42
N THR A 144 -0.41 5.98 0.90
CA THR A 144 -1.62 5.77 1.69
C THR A 144 -2.53 7.00 1.64
N ASP A 145 -1.99 8.18 1.89
CA ASP A 145 -2.72 9.45 1.86
C ASP A 145 -3.33 9.70 0.49
N LEU A 146 -2.60 9.39 -0.59
CA LEU A 146 -3.11 9.50 -1.95
C LEU A 146 -4.30 8.56 -2.20
N LEU A 147 -4.24 7.31 -1.73
CA LEU A 147 -5.36 6.38 -1.89
C LEU A 147 -6.55 6.74 -1.00
N LEU A 148 -6.33 7.36 0.15
CA LEU A 148 -7.39 7.91 0.99
C LEU A 148 -8.07 9.12 0.33
N ASP A 149 -7.31 10.02 -0.29
CA ASP A 149 -7.83 11.18 -1.03
C ASP A 149 -8.77 10.76 -2.18
N MET A 150 -8.53 9.60 -2.81
CA MET A 150 -9.42 9.02 -3.83
C MET A 150 -10.76 8.50 -3.26
N MET A 151 -10.86 8.33 -1.95
CA MET A 151 -12.05 7.79 -1.28
C MET A 151 -12.95 8.88 -0.70
N VAL A 152 -12.44 10.11 -0.56
CA VAL A 152 -13.21 11.27 -0.09
C VAL A 152 -14.24 11.68 -1.15
N GLU A 153 -15.43 12.05 -0.68
CA GLU A 153 -16.57 12.49 -1.51
C GLU A 153 -16.45 13.95 -1.94
#